data_AF-A0AAF0MLI0-F1
#
_entry.id   AF-A0AAF0MLI0-F1
#
_cell.length_a   1.000
_cell.length_b   1.000
_cell.length_c   1.000
_cell.angle_alpha   90.00
_cell.angle_beta   90.00
_cell.angle_gamma   90.00
#
_symmetry.space_group_name_H-M   'P 1'
#
loop_
_entity.id
_entity.type
_entity.pdbx_description
1 polymer ?
#
loop_
_entity_poly.entity_id
_entity_poly.type
_entity_poly.pdbx_seq_one_letter_code
_entity_poly.pdbx_strand_id
1 'polypeptide(L)'
;MKMNSKILAVAVVAMFVATAFAVVATEDNDAADVTYHFYIQCNDDTSNAVPINQWLKAYTADEKSADNYLEALIEGLQDAEIDYEMSGTWLVSIGSYESHGDWHDYSTYYGFAVFYADGDKWKPTNTYDESTTFAIVFDKYLSVEEYNALSDADKAKYSYSEYGYAQKLPTVGTTAYDNTMMLIIIAIIVIVVIAVAVFFFMKKKNA
;
A
#
# COMPACT_ATOMS: atom_id res chain seq x y z
N MET A 1 -1.37 42.67 -38.89
CA MET A 1 -2.01 41.71 -37.96
C MET A 1 -1.35 41.88 -36.60
N LYS A 2 -1.98 42.60 -35.66
CA LYS A 2 -1.41 42.85 -34.33
C LYS A 2 -1.68 41.64 -33.45
N MET A 3 -0.65 40.85 -33.17
CA MET A 3 -0.74 39.73 -32.24
C MET A 3 -1.03 40.30 -30.84
N ASN A 4 -2.12 39.83 -30.23
CA ASN A 4 -2.63 40.35 -28.95
C ASN A 4 -1.65 39.97 -27.83
N SER A 5 -1.14 40.97 -27.09
CA SER A 5 -0.07 40.81 -26.08
C SER A 5 -0.39 39.79 -24.96
N LYS A 6 -1.67 39.45 -24.78
CA LYS A 6 -2.14 38.41 -23.86
C LYS A 6 -1.85 36.98 -24.33
N ILE A 7 -1.77 36.73 -25.64
CA ILE A 7 -1.45 35.41 -26.20
C ILE A 7 0.06 35.14 -26.08
N LEU A 8 0.89 36.19 -26.20
CA LEU A 8 2.33 36.11 -26.03
C LEU A 8 2.72 35.78 -24.57
N ALA A 9 2.03 36.37 -23.60
CA ALA A 9 2.27 36.08 -22.18
C ALA A 9 1.93 34.61 -21.81
N VAL A 10 0.85 34.06 -22.36
CA VAL A 10 0.46 32.65 -22.15
C VAL A 10 1.46 31.69 -22.81
N ALA A 11 2.00 32.03 -23.98
CA ALA A 11 3.02 31.22 -24.65
C ALA A 11 4.38 31.24 -23.93
N VAL A 12 4.77 32.37 -23.33
CA VAL A 12 6.03 32.48 -22.56
C VAL A 12 5.94 31.75 -21.23
N VAL A 13 4.79 31.83 -20.52
CA VAL A 13 4.58 31.05 -19.29
C VAL A 13 4.52 29.55 -19.60
N ALA A 14 3.89 29.13 -20.70
CA ALA A 14 3.89 27.73 -21.12
C ALA A 14 5.28 27.22 -21.51
N MET A 15 6.13 28.06 -22.13
CA MET A 15 7.52 27.70 -22.43
C MET A 15 8.40 27.62 -21.17
N PHE A 16 8.24 28.50 -20.19
CA PHE A 16 8.98 28.44 -18.92
C PHE A 16 8.56 27.25 -18.06
N VAL A 17 7.29 26.85 -18.10
CA VAL A 17 6.83 25.61 -17.45
C VAL A 17 7.36 24.38 -18.18
N ALA A 18 7.44 24.40 -19.52
CA ALA A 18 8.00 23.28 -20.28
C ALA A 18 9.54 23.15 -20.17
N THR A 19 10.27 24.26 -19.99
CA THR A 19 11.73 24.22 -19.83
C THR A 19 12.20 24.00 -18.39
N ALA A 20 11.37 24.29 -17.39
CA ALA A 20 11.69 23.96 -16.00
C ALA A 20 11.72 22.44 -15.72
N PHE A 21 11.13 21.61 -16.58
CA PHE A 21 11.23 20.14 -16.51
C PHE A 21 12.36 19.56 -17.37
N ALA A 22 13.15 20.39 -18.06
CA ALA A 22 14.18 19.93 -19.00
C ALA A 22 15.61 19.95 -18.43
N VAL A 23 15.80 20.22 -17.14
CA VAL A 23 17.11 20.15 -16.48
C VAL A 23 16.99 19.25 -15.25
N VAL A 24 17.24 17.96 -15.43
CA VAL A 24 18.37 17.20 -14.86
C VAL A 24 18.28 15.81 -15.51
N ALA A 25 19.07 15.61 -16.57
CA ALA A 25 19.48 14.29 -17.01
C ALA A 25 21.01 14.31 -17.01
N THR A 26 21.58 14.41 -15.81
CA THR A 26 22.94 13.93 -15.58
C THR A 26 22.81 12.47 -15.26
N GLU A 27 23.53 11.65 -16.04
CA GLU A 27 23.75 10.23 -15.77
C GLU A 27 24.32 10.07 -14.36
N ASP A 28 23.49 9.69 -13.40
CA ASP A 28 23.92 8.80 -12.34
C ASP A 28 23.27 7.46 -12.66
N ASN A 29 24.07 6.42 -12.73
CA ASN A 29 23.59 5.05 -12.78
C ASN A 29 23.16 4.62 -11.36
N ASP A 30 22.46 5.52 -10.66
CA ASP A 30 21.83 5.27 -9.37
C ASP A 30 20.71 4.29 -9.64
N ALA A 31 20.70 3.19 -8.88
CA ALA A 31 19.57 2.29 -8.89
C ALA A 31 18.31 3.13 -8.65
N ALA A 32 17.30 2.97 -9.51
CA ALA A 32 16.05 3.69 -9.33
C ALA A 32 15.51 3.37 -7.93
N ASP A 33 15.22 4.42 -7.15
CA ASP A 33 14.65 4.30 -5.82
C ASP A 33 13.47 3.30 -5.81
N VAL A 34 13.39 2.51 -4.74
CA VAL A 34 12.43 1.44 -4.54
C VAL A 34 11.41 1.87 -3.48
N THR A 35 10.13 1.95 -3.85
CA THR A 35 9.08 2.30 -2.88
C THR A 35 8.35 1.06 -2.36
N TYR A 36 8.37 0.89 -1.04
CA TYR A 36 7.68 -0.15 -0.29
C TYR A 36 6.27 0.28 0.12
N HIS A 37 5.34 -0.68 0.05
CA HIS A 37 3.92 -0.52 0.33
C HIS A 37 3.43 -1.68 1.20
N PHE A 38 2.73 -1.37 2.28
CA PHE A 38 2.26 -2.35 3.25
C PHE A 38 0.78 -2.22 3.52
N TYR A 39 0.04 -3.31 3.38
CA TYR A 39 -1.31 -3.43 3.90
C TYR A 39 -1.31 -4.29 5.16
N ILE A 40 -1.81 -3.76 6.28
CA ILE A 40 -1.96 -4.50 7.53
C ILE A 40 -3.42 -4.89 7.70
N GLN A 41 -3.67 -6.18 7.87
CA GLN A 41 -4.99 -6.77 8.13
C GLN A 41 -4.95 -7.65 9.37
N CYS A 42 -5.47 -7.14 10.47
CA CYS A 42 -5.66 -7.84 11.72
C CYS A 42 -7.16 -7.97 11.97
N ASN A 43 -7.68 -9.18 11.79
CA ASN A 43 -9.12 -9.43 11.71
C ASN A 43 -9.76 -9.85 13.02
N ASP A 44 -9.02 -10.46 13.93
CA ASP A 44 -9.62 -11.11 15.08
C ASP A 44 -8.63 -11.28 16.23
N ASP A 45 -8.95 -10.71 17.38
CA ASP A 45 -8.68 -11.40 18.63
C ASP A 45 -9.93 -11.30 19.50
N THR A 46 -10.20 -12.44 20.11
CA THR A 46 -11.25 -12.70 21.06
C THR A 46 -11.34 -11.59 22.12
N SER A 47 -12.31 -10.69 21.88
CA SER A 47 -13.04 -9.83 22.82
C SER A 47 -12.61 -8.39 23.10
N ASN A 48 -11.43 -7.87 22.72
CA ASN A 48 -11.11 -6.45 23.00
C ASN A 48 -10.21 -5.72 21.96
N ALA A 49 -9.73 -6.38 20.91
CA ALA A 49 -8.88 -5.75 19.91
C ALA A 49 -9.70 -4.94 18.90
N VAL A 50 -9.22 -3.74 18.53
CA VAL A 50 -9.80 -2.97 17.42
C VAL A 50 -9.19 -3.48 16.11
N PRO A 51 -10.00 -3.92 15.14
CA PRO A 51 -9.51 -4.37 13.84
C PRO A 51 -8.61 -3.34 13.16
N ILE A 52 -7.43 -3.78 12.72
CA ILE A 52 -6.50 -2.96 11.94
C ILE A 52 -6.61 -3.41 10.48
N ASN A 53 -7.08 -2.56 9.59
CA ASN A 53 -7.27 -2.87 8.17
C ASN A 53 -6.92 -1.66 7.33
N GLN A 54 -5.63 -1.42 7.11
CA GLN A 54 -5.18 -0.20 6.46
C GLN A 54 -3.86 -0.36 5.71
N TRP A 55 -3.70 0.49 4.70
CA TRP A 55 -2.40 0.73 4.09
C TRP A 55 -1.57 1.64 4.98
N LEU A 56 -0.32 1.26 5.21
CA LEU A 56 0.68 2.13 5.82
C LEU A 56 1.20 3.12 4.78
N LYS A 57 1.81 4.18 5.27
CA LYS A 57 2.49 5.16 4.43
C LYS A 57 3.60 4.52 3.59
N ALA A 58 3.78 5.04 2.38
CA ALA A 58 4.90 4.65 1.52
C ALA A 58 6.23 4.94 2.19
N TYR A 59 7.18 4.02 2.03
CA TYR A 59 8.58 4.29 2.33
C TYR A 59 9.40 4.08 1.05
N THR A 60 10.33 4.99 0.77
CA THR A 60 11.21 4.90 -0.41
C THR A 60 12.64 4.66 0.05
N ALA A 61 13.25 3.63 -0.49
CA ALA A 61 14.62 3.22 -0.23
C ALA A 61 15.47 3.28 -1.50
N ASP A 62 16.77 3.19 -1.35
CA ASP A 62 17.75 3.18 -2.44
C ASP A 62 17.80 1.84 -3.18
N GLU A 63 17.51 0.74 -2.50
CA GLU A 63 17.47 -0.59 -3.10
C GLU A 63 16.43 -1.52 -2.50
N LYS A 64 16.21 -2.65 -3.18
CA LYS A 64 15.35 -3.73 -2.67
C LYS A 64 16.19 -4.66 -1.80
N SER A 65 15.98 -4.61 -0.49
CA SER A 65 16.65 -5.48 0.48
C SER A 65 15.72 -5.89 1.63
N ALA A 66 16.12 -6.91 2.40
CA ALA A 66 15.39 -7.33 3.60
C ALA A 66 15.46 -6.25 4.71
N ASP A 67 16.57 -5.53 4.80
CA ASP A 67 16.74 -4.45 5.77
C ASP A 67 15.84 -3.26 5.44
N ASN A 68 15.79 -2.84 4.17
CA ASN A 68 14.91 -1.76 3.71
C ASN A 68 13.43 -2.14 3.82
N TYR A 69 13.07 -3.41 3.59
CA TYR A 69 11.72 -3.91 3.89
C TYR A 69 11.36 -3.72 5.37
N LEU A 70 12.26 -4.11 6.28
CA LEU A 70 11.99 -4.08 7.71
C LEU A 70 11.91 -2.64 8.22
N GLU A 71 12.83 -1.78 7.77
CA GLU A 71 12.79 -0.35 8.06
C GLU A 71 11.48 0.28 7.58
N ALA A 72 11.10 0.02 6.34
CA ALA A 72 9.85 0.51 5.76
C ALA A 72 8.60 0.06 6.54
N LEU A 73 8.56 -1.20 6.98
CA LEU A 73 7.46 -1.71 7.80
C LEU A 73 7.42 -1.01 9.16
N ILE A 74 8.56 -0.89 9.83
CA ILE A 74 8.69 -0.24 11.14
C ILE A 74 8.27 1.23 11.06
N GLU A 75 8.79 1.98 10.10
CA GLU A 75 8.42 3.38 9.91
C GLU A 75 6.93 3.54 9.61
N GLY A 76 6.37 2.66 8.77
CA GLY A 76 4.95 2.68 8.46
C GLY A 76 4.06 2.44 9.68
N LEU A 77 4.45 1.51 10.57
CA LEU A 77 3.74 1.23 11.82
C LEU A 77 3.85 2.41 12.80
N GLN A 78 5.04 3.01 12.92
CA GLN A 78 5.27 4.18 13.77
C GLN A 78 4.50 5.42 13.30
N ASP A 79 4.49 5.71 11.99
CA ASP A 79 3.72 6.82 11.38
C ASP A 79 2.21 6.64 11.59
N ALA A 80 1.73 5.39 11.59
CA ALA A 80 0.34 5.05 11.87
C ALA A 80 -0.01 5.00 13.37
N GLU A 81 0.93 5.27 14.28
CA GLU A 81 0.77 5.15 15.73
C GLU A 81 0.29 3.75 16.17
N ILE A 82 0.75 2.70 15.48
CA ILE A 82 0.45 1.30 15.82
C ILE A 82 1.61 0.72 16.63
N ASP A 83 1.33 0.31 17.87
CA ASP A 83 2.27 -0.44 18.69
C ASP A 83 2.68 -1.74 17.99
N TYR A 84 3.93 -2.18 18.16
CA TYR A 84 4.38 -3.44 17.59
C TYR A 84 5.55 -4.00 18.41
N GLU A 85 5.73 -5.31 18.35
CA GLU A 85 6.88 -5.99 18.95
C GLU A 85 7.60 -6.84 17.91
N MET A 86 8.93 -6.76 17.91
CA MET A 86 9.82 -7.55 17.08
C MET A 86 10.70 -8.45 17.95
N SER A 87 10.90 -9.69 17.51
CA SER A 87 11.94 -10.59 18.04
C SER A 87 12.92 -10.92 16.92
N GLY A 88 14.04 -10.20 16.91
CA GLY A 88 14.95 -10.20 15.76
C GLY A 88 14.26 -9.59 14.52
N THR A 89 14.22 -10.33 13.42
CA THR A 89 13.53 -9.93 12.17
C THR A 89 12.08 -10.42 12.11
N TRP A 90 11.55 -11.01 13.19
CA TRP A 90 10.20 -11.56 13.24
C TRP A 90 9.25 -10.62 13.98
N LEU A 91 8.12 -10.34 13.34
CA LEU A 91 7.02 -9.63 13.95
C LEU A 91 6.29 -10.54 14.94
N VAL A 92 6.24 -10.14 16.20
CA VAL A 92 5.61 -10.89 17.30
C VAL A 92 4.23 -10.33 17.61
N SER A 93 4.07 -9.01 17.50
CA SER A 93 2.78 -8.35 17.69
C SER A 93 2.60 -7.09 16.84
N ILE A 94 1.33 -6.78 16.53
CA ILE A 94 0.87 -5.50 15.97
C ILE A 94 -0.35 -5.08 16.78
N GLY A 95 -0.30 -3.92 17.41
CA GLY A 95 -1.31 -3.44 18.34
C GLY A 95 -1.52 -4.43 19.48
N SER A 96 -2.75 -4.93 19.62
CA SER A 96 -3.10 -5.98 20.59
C SER A 96 -3.07 -7.38 19.99
N TYR A 97 -2.69 -7.52 18.72
CA TYR A 97 -2.63 -8.81 18.03
C TYR A 97 -1.26 -9.43 18.25
N GLU A 98 -1.22 -10.58 18.89
CA GLU A 98 0.00 -11.31 19.22
C GLU A 98 -0.01 -12.69 18.56
N SER A 99 1.13 -13.12 17.98
CA SER A 99 1.22 -14.48 17.46
C SER A 99 1.17 -15.47 18.62
N HIS A 100 0.23 -16.41 18.54
CA HIS A 100 -0.05 -17.35 19.63
C HIS A 100 -0.23 -18.77 19.12
N GLY A 101 0.42 -19.68 19.84
CA GLY A 101 0.21 -21.11 19.76
C GLY A 101 1.49 -21.87 19.47
N ASP A 102 1.55 -23.08 20.01
CA ASP A 102 2.58 -24.05 19.67
C ASP A 102 2.20 -24.61 18.29
N TRP A 103 3.13 -24.62 17.33
CA TRP A 103 2.92 -25.21 15.99
C TRP A 103 2.45 -26.68 16.07
N HIS A 104 2.59 -27.30 17.24
CA HIS A 104 2.23 -28.67 17.55
C HIS A 104 0.84 -28.85 18.18
N ASP A 105 0.16 -27.79 18.62
CA ASP A 105 -1.21 -27.87 19.17
C ASP A 105 -2.21 -27.30 18.16
N TYR A 106 -2.80 -28.19 17.35
CA TYR A 106 -3.73 -27.86 16.28
C TYR A 106 -5.08 -27.27 16.76
N SER A 107 -5.28 -27.09 18.07
CA SER A 107 -6.58 -26.71 18.62
C SER A 107 -6.98 -25.26 18.30
N THR A 108 -6.05 -24.30 18.27
CA THR A 108 -6.22 -22.96 17.67
C THR A 108 -4.85 -22.25 17.59
N TYR A 109 -4.36 -21.97 16.38
CA TYR A 109 -3.11 -21.23 16.13
C TYR A 109 -3.41 -19.89 15.45
N TYR A 110 -2.88 -18.79 15.98
CA TYR A 110 -2.96 -17.44 15.41
C TYR A 110 -1.56 -16.93 15.07
N GLY A 111 -1.45 -16.19 13.97
CA GLY A 111 -0.19 -15.53 13.66
C GLY A 111 -0.23 -14.72 12.38
N PHE A 112 0.92 -14.13 12.07
CA PHE A 112 1.09 -13.26 10.93
C PHE A 112 1.53 -14.07 9.71
N ALA A 113 0.79 -13.91 8.61
CA ALA A 113 1.18 -14.37 7.29
C ALA A 113 1.55 -13.16 6.43
N VAL A 114 2.70 -13.24 5.76
CA VAL A 114 3.15 -12.21 4.82
C VAL A 114 2.84 -12.65 3.41
N PHE A 115 2.23 -11.75 2.64
CA PHE A 115 1.95 -11.93 1.24
C PHE A 115 2.64 -10.84 0.43
N TYR A 116 3.09 -11.17 -0.77
CA TYR A 116 3.52 -10.18 -1.76
C TYR A 116 2.56 -10.10 -2.93
N ALA A 117 2.55 -8.94 -3.59
CA ALA A 117 1.78 -8.73 -4.82
C ALA A 117 2.51 -9.32 -6.03
N ASP A 118 1.87 -10.27 -6.71
CA ASP A 118 2.25 -10.80 -8.03
C ASP A 118 1.15 -10.41 -9.04
N GLY A 119 1.31 -9.23 -9.64
CA GLY A 119 0.26 -8.58 -10.42
C GLY A 119 -0.98 -8.29 -9.55
N ASP A 120 -2.12 -8.87 -9.92
CA ASP A 120 -3.39 -8.72 -9.19
C ASP A 120 -3.59 -9.78 -8.10
N LYS A 121 -2.62 -10.67 -7.88
CA LYS A 121 -2.73 -11.79 -6.94
C LYS A 121 -1.80 -11.62 -5.74
N TRP A 122 -2.28 -12.05 -4.58
CA TRP A 122 -1.45 -12.19 -3.39
C TRP A 122 -0.84 -13.59 -3.33
N LYS A 123 0.46 -13.66 -3.08
CA LYS A 123 1.19 -14.92 -2.89
C LYS A 123 1.85 -14.95 -1.52
N PRO A 124 1.74 -16.05 -0.75
CA PRO A 124 2.41 -16.17 0.53
C PRO A 124 3.92 -16.15 0.33
N THR A 125 4.64 -15.56 1.27
CA THR A 125 6.11 -15.52 1.25
C THR A 125 6.70 -15.47 2.64
N ASN A 126 7.93 -15.96 2.74
CA ASN A 126 8.84 -15.78 3.87
C ASN A 126 10.09 -14.96 3.46
N THR A 127 10.10 -14.43 2.24
CA THR A 127 11.26 -13.75 1.65
C THR A 127 10.89 -12.31 1.29
N TYR A 128 11.63 -11.37 1.84
CA TYR A 128 11.29 -9.94 1.80
C TYR A 128 11.78 -9.21 0.54
N ASP A 129 12.56 -9.87 -0.31
CA ASP A 129 13.10 -9.33 -1.56
C ASP A 129 12.30 -9.76 -2.80
N GLU A 130 11.11 -10.35 -2.63
CA GLU A 130 10.28 -10.83 -3.76
C GLU A 130 9.44 -9.71 -4.38
N SER A 131 9.05 -8.68 -3.63
CA SER A 131 8.24 -7.55 -4.13
C SER A 131 8.58 -6.24 -3.41
N THR A 132 7.84 -5.18 -3.74
CA THR A 132 7.82 -3.93 -2.98
C THR A 132 6.43 -3.67 -2.39
N THR A 133 5.42 -4.46 -2.76
CA THR A 133 4.07 -4.37 -2.21
C THR A 133 3.74 -5.63 -1.44
N PHE A 134 3.43 -5.46 -0.16
CA PHE A 134 3.20 -6.52 0.79
C PHE A 134 1.88 -6.35 1.53
N ALA A 135 1.33 -7.48 1.99
CA ALA A 135 0.25 -7.52 2.95
C ALA A 135 0.65 -8.41 4.13
N ILE A 136 0.44 -7.92 5.35
CA ILE A 136 0.64 -8.68 6.58
C ILE A 136 -0.74 -8.96 7.16
N VAL A 137 -1.08 -10.23 7.26
CA VAL A 137 -2.39 -10.69 7.73
C VAL A 137 -2.25 -11.42 9.04
N PHE A 138 -2.88 -10.91 10.09
CA PHE A 138 -3.12 -11.63 11.34
C PHE A 138 -4.52 -12.23 11.34
N ASP A 139 -4.60 -13.55 11.40
CA ASP A 139 -5.86 -14.30 11.50
C ASP A 139 -5.62 -15.68 12.10
N LYS A 140 -6.71 -16.39 12.40
CA LYS A 140 -6.66 -17.80 12.78
C LYS A 140 -6.20 -18.64 11.59
N TYR A 141 -5.20 -19.49 11.81
CA TYR A 141 -4.86 -20.55 10.87
C TYR A 141 -5.89 -21.66 10.95
N LEU A 142 -6.44 -22.05 9.81
CA LEU A 142 -7.37 -23.18 9.74
C LEU A 142 -6.58 -24.48 9.56
N SER A 143 -6.89 -25.50 10.34
CA SER A 143 -6.44 -26.86 10.08
C SER A 143 -6.96 -27.40 8.74
N VAL A 144 -6.38 -28.50 8.26
CA VAL A 144 -6.87 -29.20 7.05
C VAL A 144 -8.35 -29.56 7.15
N GLU A 145 -8.80 -30.00 8.33
CA GLU A 145 -10.18 -30.39 8.57
C GLU A 145 -11.11 -29.18 8.50
N GLU A 146 -10.77 -28.09 9.20
CA GLU A 146 -11.54 -26.85 9.18
C GLU A 146 -11.60 -26.24 7.76
N TYR A 147 -10.48 -26.21 7.05
CA TYR A 147 -10.43 -25.71 5.67
C TYR A 147 -11.29 -26.57 4.75
N ASN A 148 -11.23 -27.89 4.85
CA ASN A 148 -12.00 -28.79 4.00
C ASN A 148 -13.50 -28.73 4.28
N ALA A 149 -13.90 -28.37 5.51
CA ALA A 149 -15.28 -28.14 5.89
C ALA A 149 -15.88 -26.84 5.31
N LEU A 150 -15.05 -25.92 4.79
CA LEU A 150 -15.51 -24.69 4.13
C LEU A 150 -16.19 -24.96 2.78
N SER A 151 -17.08 -24.04 2.38
CA SER A 151 -17.61 -23.97 1.01
C SER A 151 -16.52 -23.60 0.00
N ASP A 152 -16.68 -23.95 -1.28
CA ASP A 152 -15.70 -23.58 -2.32
C ASP A 152 -15.51 -22.05 -2.43
N ALA A 153 -16.58 -21.29 -2.22
CA ALA A 153 -16.53 -19.82 -2.21
C ALA A 153 -15.71 -19.27 -1.03
N ASP A 154 -15.76 -19.94 0.13
CA ASP A 154 -14.96 -19.55 1.28
C ASP A 154 -13.52 -20.05 1.19
N LYS A 155 -13.29 -21.24 0.63
CA LYS A 155 -11.94 -21.76 0.35
C LYS A 155 -11.13 -20.82 -0.53
N ALA A 156 -11.77 -20.13 -1.47
CA ALA A 156 -11.13 -19.15 -2.34
C ALA A 156 -10.58 -17.92 -1.60
N LYS A 157 -10.94 -17.72 -0.32
CA LYS A 157 -10.43 -16.64 0.54
C LYS A 157 -9.17 -17.03 1.30
N TYR A 158 -8.65 -18.24 1.11
CA TYR A 158 -7.48 -18.74 1.81
C TYR A 158 -6.45 -19.32 0.83
N SER A 159 -5.18 -19.19 1.21
CA SER A 159 -4.06 -19.93 0.63
C SER A 159 -3.79 -21.16 1.48
N TYR A 160 -3.87 -22.35 0.89
CA TYR A 160 -3.58 -23.60 1.59
C TYR A 160 -2.09 -23.93 1.50
N SER A 161 -1.44 -24.09 2.66
CA SER A 161 -0.03 -24.42 2.79
C SER A 161 0.22 -25.92 2.65
N GLU A 162 1.39 -26.28 2.12
CA GLU A 162 1.85 -27.67 2.08
C GLU A 162 2.03 -28.29 3.49
N TYR A 163 2.16 -27.44 4.51
CA TYR A 163 2.32 -27.84 5.91
C TYR A 163 0.98 -28.15 6.63
N GLY A 164 -0.14 -28.16 5.90
CA GLY A 164 -1.43 -28.64 6.46
C GLY A 164 -2.25 -27.58 7.20
N TYR A 165 -2.07 -26.31 6.86
CA TYR A 165 -2.91 -25.21 7.36
C TYR A 165 -3.30 -24.25 6.23
N ALA A 166 -4.41 -23.54 6.40
CA ALA A 166 -4.85 -22.51 5.47
C ALA A 166 -4.73 -21.12 6.10
N GLN A 167 -4.15 -20.19 5.35
CA GLN A 167 -3.96 -18.80 5.74
C GLN A 167 -4.94 -17.92 4.98
N LYS A 168 -5.57 -16.95 5.63
CA LYS A 168 -6.52 -16.07 4.96
C LYS A 168 -5.78 -15.12 4.03
N LEU A 169 -6.27 -14.96 2.81
CA LEU A 169 -5.76 -14.00 1.85
C LEU A 169 -6.11 -12.56 2.29
N PRO A 170 -5.29 -11.57 1.90
CA PRO A 170 -5.65 -10.16 2.08
C PRO A 170 -6.98 -9.85 1.37
N THR A 171 -7.82 -9.04 2.01
CA THR A 171 -9.15 -8.69 1.48
C THR A 171 -9.14 -7.50 0.52
N VAL A 172 -8.06 -6.72 0.50
CA VAL A 172 -7.86 -5.61 -0.44
C VAL A 172 -7.07 -6.04 -1.67
N GLY A 173 -7.37 -5.44 -2.81
CA GLY A 173 -6.59 -5.63 -4.04
C GLY A 173 -5.26 -4.88 -4.01
N THR A 174 -4.29 -5.34 -4.80
CA THR A 174 -2.95 -4.75 -4.94
C THR A 174 -2.98 -3.31 -5.47
N THR A 175 -4.01 -2.96 -6.24
CA THR A 175 -4.22 -1.62 -6.83
C THR A 175 -4.87 -0.60 -5.89
N ALA A 176 -5.25 -1.00 -4.66
CA ALA A 176 -5.87 -0.09 -3.70
C ALA A 176 -4.89 1.00 -3.21
N TYR A 177 -3.59 0.75 -3.32
CA TYR A 177 -2.53 1.61 -2.85
C TYR A 177 -2.38 2.92 -3.66
N ASP A 178 -2.60 2.86 -4.99
CA ASP A 178 -2.19 3.94 -5.91
C ASP A 178 -3.23 5.05 -6.11
N ASN A 179 -4.47 4.84 -5.65
CA ASN A 179 -5.58 5.68 -6.10
C ASN A 179 -5.86 6.88 -5.21
N THR A 180 -5.50 6.90 -3.93
CA THR A 180 -5.91 8.01 -3.04
C THR A 180 -5.22 9.32 -3.41
N MET A 181 -3.90 9.31 -3.63
CA MET A 181 -3.15 10.49 -4.05
C MET A 181 -3.47 10.90 -5.49
N MET A 182 -3.62 9.93 -6.40
CA MET A 182 -4.06 10.21 -7.78
C MET A 182 -5.47 10.83 -7.81
N LEU A 183 -6.41 10.33 -7.01
CA LEU A 183 -7.77 10.86 -6.90
C LEU A 183 -7.78 12.27 -6.28
N ILE A 184 -6.93 12.55 -5.29
CA ILE A 184 -6.75 13.90 -4.72
C ILE A 184 -6.20 14.86 -5.78
N ILE A 185 -5.20 14.45 -6.56
CA ILE A 185 -4.63 15.24 -7.64
C ILE A 185 -5.69 15.52 -8.72
N ILE A 186 -6.45 14.50 -9.14
CA ILE A 186 -7.55 14.66 -10.10
C ILE A 186 -8.61 15.63 -9.54
N ALA A 187 -8.97 15.52 -8.27
CA ALA A 187 -9.94 16.42 -7.64
C ALA A 187 -9.45 17.87 -7.63
N ILE A 188 -8.18 18.12 -7.31
CA ILE A 188 -7.58 19.47 -7.34
C ILE A 188 -7.58 20.03 -8.77
N ILE A 189 -7.19 19.24 -9.77
CA ILE A 189 -7.20 19.66 -11.18
C ILE A 189 -8.62 20.06 -11.62
N VAL A 190 -9.63 19.25 -11.28
CA VAL A 190 -11.04 19.53 -11.61
C VAL A 190 -11.50 20.84 -10.96
N ILE A 191 -11.19 21.08 -9.68
CA ILE A 191 -11.54 22.31 -8.97
C ILE A 191 -10.91 23.53 -9.64
N VAL A 192 -9.63 23.46 -10.00
CA VAL A 192 -8.90 24.56 -10.66
C VAL A 192 -9.51 24.88 -12.03
N VAL A 193 -9.84 23.86 -12.83
CA VAL A 193 -10.47 24.05 -14.15
C VAL A 193 -11.84 24.73 -14.02
N ILE A 194 -12.66 24.31 -13.06
CA ILE A 194 -13.97 24.93 -12.80
C ILE A 194 -13.82 26.40 -12.37
N ALA A 195 -12.90 26.68 -11.45
CA ALA A 195 -12.65 28.04 -10.96
C ALA A 195 -12.24 29.00 -12.10
N VAL A 196 -11.36 28.53 -12.99
CA VAL A 196 -10.93 29.29 -14.18
C VAL A 196 -12.10 29.54 -15.13
N ALA A 197 -12.92 28.51 -15.41
CA ALA A 197 -14.09 28.66 -16.28
C ALA A 197 -15.10 29.68 -15.72
N VAL A 198 -15.42 29.60 -14.42
CA VAL A 198 -16.31 30.55 -13.74
C VAL A 198 -15.76 31.98 -13.80
N PHE A 199 -14.46 32.16 -13.57
CA PHE A 199 -13.82 33.47 -13.67
C PHE A 199 -13.96 34.09 -15.06
N PHE A 200 -13.74 33.32 -16.13
CA PHE A 200 -13.90 33.80 -17.51
C PHE A 200 -15.37 34.12 -17.85
N PHE A 201 -16.31 33.31 -17.39
CA PHE A 201 -17.74 33.58 -17.60
C PHE A 201 -18.22 34.83 -16.85
N MET A 202 -17.78 35.03 -15.61
CA MET A 202 -18.10 36.23 -14.84
C MET A 202 -17.47 37.48 -15.46
N LYS A 203 -16.22 37.40 -15.92
CA LYS A 203 -15.54 38.53 -16.55
C LYS A 203 -16.15 38.90 -17.89
N LYS A 204 -16.67 37.94 -18.66
CA LYS A 204 -17.39 38.17 -19.92
C LYS A 204 -18.79 38.76 -19.70
N LYS A 205 -19.41 38.54 -18.55
CA LYS A 205 -20.73 39.10 -18.20
C LYS A 205 -20.64 40.54 -17.68
N ASN A 206 -19.48 40.91 -17.13
CA ASN A 206 -19.20 42.24 -16.57
C ASN A 206 -18.39 43.17 -17.51
N ALA A 207 -18.16 42.74 -18.75
CA ALA A 207 -17.52 43.52 -19.81
C ALA A 207 -18.50 43.68 -20.98
#